data_AF-A0A4Z0PNU0-F1
#
_entry.id   AF-A0A4Z0PNU0-F1
#
_cell.length_a   1.000
_cell.length_b   1.000
_cell.length_c   1.000
_cell.angle_alpha   90.00
_cell.angle_beta   90.00
_cell.angle_gamma   90.00
#
_symmetry.space_group_name_H-M   'P 1'
#
loop_
_entity.id
_entity.type
_entity.pdbx_description
1 polymer ?
#
loop_
_entity_poly.entity_id
_entity_poly.type
_entity_poly.pdbx_seq_one_letter_code
_entity_poly.pdbx_strand_id
1 'polypeptide(L)'
;MLTNNTTRAGATRQTEAGRQPARSTNGKATPAGKSPRGFAAMDPTEQRRIASEGGKASHESGRGHRFTSEEAREAGRKGGQASRVRSTQGGATR
;
A
#
# COMPACT_ATOMS: atom_id res chain seq x y z
N MET A 1 -7.35 42.37 -33.90
CA MET A 1 -7.01 43.47 -32.97
C MET A 1 -7.43 43.05 -31.58
N LEU A 2 -6.49 42.95 -30.63
CA LEU A 2 -6.74 42.52 -29.25
C LEU A 2 -7.11 43.75 -28.40
N THR A 3 -8.17 43.68 -27.59
CA THR A 3 -8.54 44.74 -26.65
C THR A 3 -7.98 44.43 -25.25
N ASN A 4 -7.04 45.25 -24.82
CA ASN A 4 -6.43 45.19 -23.50
C ASN A 4 -7.36 45.89 -22.49
N ASN A 5 -7.92 45.14 -21.53
CA ASN A 5 -8.60 45.74 -20.39
C ASN A 5 -7.59 45.98 -19.26
N THR A 6 -7.24 47.24 -19.05
CA THR A 6 -6.52 47.73 -17.88
C THR A 6 -7.53 48.46 -17.00
N THR A 7 -7.67 48.09 -15.72
CA THR A 7 -7.81 49.06 -14.62
C THR A 7 -7.50 48.42 -13.26
N ARG A 8 -6.78 49.23 -12.49
CA ARG A 8 -6.07 49.11 -11.22
C ARG A 8 -7.00 49.33 -10.01
N ALA A 9 -6.72 48.69 -8.88
CA ALA A 9 -6.59 49.32 -7.54
C ALA A 9 -6.74 48.30 -6.40
N GLY A 10 -5.88 48.43 -5.39
CA GLY A 10 -5.73 47.48 -4.29
C GLY A 10 -6.72 47.66 -3.14
N ALA A 11 -6.70 46.68 -2.24
CA ALA A 11 -7.21 46.78 -0.88
C ALA A 11 -6.48 45.77 0.01
N THR A 12 -5.41 46.23 0.67
CA THR A 12 -4.89 45.63 1.91
C THR A 12 -5.78 46.05 3.07
N ARG A 13 -6.20 45.11 3.94
CA ARG A 13 -6.36 45.23 5.41
C ARG A 13 -6.92 43.90 5.97
N GLN A 14 -6.13 43.19 6.79
CA GLN A 14 -6.32 42.96 8.23
C GLN A 14 -7.26 41.77 8.57
N THR A 15 -6.68 40.65 9.02
CA THR A 15 -6.69 40.09 10.40
C THR A 15 -8.03 39.49 10.83
N GLU A 16 -8.05 38.19 11.21
CA GLU A 16 -8.41 37.71 12.56
C GLU A 16 -8.52 36.17 12.60
N ALA A 17 -8.16 35.62 13.74
CA ALA A 17 -7.93 34.21 14.01
C ALA A 17 -9.21 33.37 13.99
N GLY A 18 -9.30 32.45 13.02
CA GLY A 18 -10.22 31.31 13.03
C GLY A 18 -9.45 30.00 13.20
N ARG A 19 -9.06 29.69 14.43
CA ARG A 19 -8.42 28.43 14.82
C ARG A 19 -9.40 27.27 14.59
N GLN A 20 -9.39 26.67 13.40
CA GLN A 20 -10.10 25.41 13.16
C GLN A 20 -9.41 24.29 13.96
N PRO A 21 -10.13 23.48 14.76
CA PRO A 21 -9.55 22.28 15.34
C PRO A 21 -9.26 21.30 14.21
N ALA A 22 -7.97 20.97 14.05
CA ALA A 22 -7.49 19.95 13.14
C ALA A 22 -8.24 18.64 13.40
N ARG A 23 -9.18 18.30 12.51
CA ARG A 23 -9.75 16.95 12.45
C ARG A 23 -8.60 16.04 12.03
N SER A 24 -8.13 15.27 13.00
CA SER A 24 -7.05 14.28 12.87
C SER A 24 -7.20 13.45 11.60
N THR A 25 -6.40 13.77 10.58
CA THR A 25 -6.21 12.93 9.40
C THR A 25 -5.14 11.91 9.74
N ASN A 26 -5.58 10.77 10.26
CA ASN A 26 -4.75 9.57 10.29
C ASN A 26 -4.65 8.99 8.86
N GLY A 27 -4.06 9.76 7.96
CA GLY A 27 -3.80 9.42 6.56
C GLY A 27 -2.32 9.11 6.42
N LYS A 28 -1.99 7.83 6.52
CA LYS A 28 -0.66 7.26 6.29
C LYS A 28 -0.05 7.89 5.03
N ALA A 29 1.01 8.68 5.19
CA ALA A 29 1.63 9.44 4.12
C ALA A 29 1.97 8.53 2.93
N THR A 30 1.35 8.79 1.78
CA THR A 30 1.78 8.25 0.50
C THR A 30 2.94 9.11 -0.02
N PRO A 31 4.03 8.50 -0.52
CA PRO A 31 5.15 9.25 -1.08
C PRO A 31 4.65 10.06 -2.29
N ALA A 32 5.08 11.32 -2.35
CA ALA A 32 4.60 12.35 -3.26
C ALA A 32 4.41 11.89 -4.72
N GLY A 33 3.24 12.21 -5.29
CA GLY A 33 3.16 12.62 -6.69
C GLY A 33 2.50 11.69 -7.72
N LYS A 34 1.79 10.61 -7.33
CA LYS A 34 1.08 9.77 -8.30
C LYS A 34 -0.35 9.53 -7.87
N SER A 35 -1.31 10.10 -8.61
CA SER A 35 -2.72 9.78 -8.46
C SER A 35 -2.92 8.27 -8.58
N PRO A 36 -3.76 7.65 -7.74
CA PRO A 36 -4.06 6.23 -7.88
C PRO A 36 -4.65 5.98 -9.26
N ARG A 37 -4.26 4.88 -9.90
CA ARG A 37 -4.73 4.45 -11.23
C ARG A 37 -4.96 2.95 -11.25
N GLY A 38 -5.81 2.49 -12.16
CA GLY A 38 -6.12 1.07 -12.33
C GLY A 38 -6.70 0.46 -11.05
N PHE A 39 -6.17 -0.68 -10.63
CA PHE A 39 -6.64 -1.40 -9.44
C PHE A 39 -6.62 -0.54 -8.17
N ALA A 40 -5.59 0.30 -8.00
CA ALA A 40 -5.47 1.16 -6.81
C ALA A 40 -6.49 2.31 -6.78
N ALA A 41 -7.12 2.65 -7.91
CA ALA A 41 -8.13 3.70 -8.01
C ALA A 41 -9.58 3.19 -7.84
N MET A 42 -9.79 1.87 -7.81
CA MET A 42 -11.13 1.28 -7.66
C MET A 42 -11.67 1.46 -6.23
N ASP A 43 -12.97 1.24 -6.04
CA ASP A 43 -13.57 1.19 -4.71
C ASP A 43 -12.96 0.05 -3.85
N PRO A 44 -12.73 0.26 -2.54
CA PRO A 44 -12.13 -0.76 -1.67
C PRO A 44 -12.88 -2.10 -1.64
N THR A 45 -14.20 -2.10 -1.80
CA THR A 45 -15.00 -3.34 -1.84
C THR A 45 -14.71 -4.13 -3.11
N GLU A 46 -14.63 -3.45 -4.25
CA GLU A 46 -14.34 -4.06 -5.54
C GLU A 46 -12.87 -4.53 -5.62
N GLN A 47 -11.93 -3.73 -5.10
CA GLN A 47 -10.53 -4.16 -4.95
C GLN A 47 -10.43 -5.46 -4.15
N ARG A 48 -11.15 -5.56 -3.03
CA ARG A 48 -11.15 -6.77 -2.20
C ARG A 48 -11.74 -7.96 -2.94
N ARG A 49 -12.83 -7.76 -3.69
CA ARG A 49 -13.48 -8.80 -4.49
C ARG A 49 -12.52 -9.37 -5.52
N ILE A 50 -11.93 -8.50 -6.33
CA ILE A 50 -10.97 -8.87 -7.38
C ILE A 50 -9.71 -9.51 -6.79
N ALA A 51 -9.16 -8.98 -5.69
CA ALA A 51 -8.02 -9.60 -5.01
C ALA A 51 -8.33 -11.01 -4.51
N SER A 52 -9.51 -11.19 -3.89
CA SER A 52 -9.97 -12.49 -3.42
C SER A 52 -10.18 -13.47 -4.57
N GLU A 53 -10.76 -13.00 -5.68
CA GLU A 53 -10.98 -13.79 -6.90
C GLU A 53 -9.65 -14.19 -7.54
N GLY A 54 -8.68 -13.28 -7.63
CA GLY A 54 -7.34 -13.57 -8.15
C GLY A 54 -6.58 -14.63 -7.35
N GLY A 55 -6.68 -14.59 -6.01
CA GLY A 55 -6.10 -15.62 -5.14
C GLY A 55 -6.76 -16.99 -5.33
N LYS A 56 -8.09 -17.04 -5.43
CA LYS A 56 -8.85 -18.27 -5.69
C LYS A 56 -8.52 -18.85 -7.06
N ALA A 57 -8.54 -18.02 -8.10
CA ALA A 57 -8.21 -18.42 -9.46
C ALA A 57 -6.77 -18.95 -9.56
N SER A 58 -5.82 -18.35 -8.85
CA SER A 58 -4.44 -18.84 -8.81
C SER A 58 -4.36 -20.26 -8.23
N HIS A 59 -5.07 -20.53 -7.13
CA HIS A 59 -5.15 -21.86 -6.54
C HIS A 59 -5.90 -22.87 -7.41
N GLU A 60 -7.04 -22.47 -7.97
CA GLU A 60 -7.89 -23.29 -8.82
C GLU A 60 -7.22 -23.64 -10.14
N SER A 61 -6.44 -22.72 -10.72
CA SER A 61 -5.71 -22.94 -11.96
C SER A 61 -4.77 -24.14 -11.89
N GLY A 62 -4.44 -24.63 -10.69
CA GLY A 62 -3.76 -25.91 -10.50
C GLY A 62 -2.36 -25.96 -11.10
N ARG A 63 -1.82 -24.83 -11.56
CA ARG A 63 -0.47 -24.69 -12.13
C ARG A 63 0.63 -24.83 -11.07
N GLY A 64 0.26 -25.11 -9.82
CA GLY A 64 1.19 -25.40 -8.74
C GLY A 64 1.74 -26.83 -8.84
N HIS A 65 3.02 -26.96 -8.54
CA HIS A 65 3.63 -28.28 -8.30
C HIS A 65 2.89 -29.00 -7.17
N ARG A 66 2.43 -30.23 -7.43
CA ARG A 66 1.82 -31.08 -6.41
C ARG A 66 2.95 -31.73 -5.63
N PHE A 67 3.20 -31.23 -4.42
CA PHE A 67 4.17 -31.85 -3.52
C PHE A 67 3.73 -33.26 -3.18
N THR A 68 4.64 -34.20 -3.38
CA THR A 68 4.51 -35.52 -2.75
C THR A 68 4.72 -35.37 -1.24
N SER A 69 4.20 -36.31 -0.45
CA SER A 69 4.37 -36.28 1.02
C SER A 69 5.85 -36.25 1.45
N GLU A 70 6.73 -36.87 0.65
CA GLU A 70 8.16 -36.87 0.87
C GLU A 70 8.78 -35.49 0.63
N GLU A 71 8.44 -34.85 -0.49
CA GLU A 71 8.94 -33.55 -0.87
C GLU A 71 8.47 -32.44 0.10
N ALA A 72 7.21 -32.51 0.53
CA ALA A 72 6.69 -31.61 1.57
C ALA A 72 7.48 -31.75 2.88
N ARG A 73 7.86 -32.98 3.26
CA ARG A 73 8.65 -33.27 4.46
C ARG A 73 10.08 -32.77 4.34
N GLU A 74 10.69 -32.90 3.16
CA GLU A 74 12.03 -32.39 2.90
C GLU A 74 12.05 -30.85 2.91
N ALA A 75 11.10 -30.22 2.22
CA ALA A 75 10.93 -28.77 2.21
C ALA A 75 10.70 -28.22 3.63
N GLY A 76 9.84 -28.88 4.41
CA GLY A 76 9.61 -28.54 5.81
C GLY A 76 10.86 -28.69 6.68
N ARG A 77 11.62 -29.77 6.49
CA ARG A 77 12.91 -29.99 7.18
C ARG A 77 13.90 -28.90 6.85
N LYS A 78 14.06 -28.55 5.56
CA LYS A 78 14.95 -27.49 5.08
C LYS A 78 14.54 -26.12 5.64
N GLY A 79 13.24 -25.81 5.63
CA GLY A 79 12.71 -24.59 6.22
C GLY A 79 12.96 -24.48 7.73
N GLY A 80 12.77 -25.59 8.46
CA GLY A 80 13.04 -25.68 9.90
C GLY A 80 14.53 -25.59 10.25
N GLN A 81 15.41 -26.12 9.41
CA GLN A 81 16.86 -25.92 9.56
C GLN A 81 17.25 -24.46 9.34
N ALA A 82 16.72 -23.82 8.29
CA ALA A 82 17.00 -22.41 8.01
C ALA A 82 16.50 -21.47 9.11
N SER A 83 15.36 -21.76 9.74
CA SER A 83 14.86 -20.97 10.88
C SER A 83 15.71 -21.17 12.13
N ARG A 84 16.15 -22.40 12.42
CA ARG A 84 17.04 -22.71 13.54
C ARG A 84 18.41 -22.04 13.39
N VAL A 85 19.01 -22.09 12.20
CA VAL A 85 20.29 -21.41 11.92
C VAL A 85 20.18 -19.90 12.12
N ARG A 86 19.05 -19.28 11.72
CA ARG A 86 18.81 -17.86 12.01
C ARG A 86 18.65 -17.57 13.50
N SER A 87 17.99 -18.46 14.25
CA SER A 87 17.85 -18.28 15.70
C SER A 87 19.15 -18.44 16.47
N THR A 88 20.07 -19.31 16.02
CA THR A 88 21.38 -19.48 16.67
C THR A 88 22.35 -18.35 16.36
N GLN A 89 22.22 -17.66 15.20
CA GLN A 89 23.02 -16.46 14.88
C GLN A 89 22.43 -15.15 15.43
N GLY A 90 21.11 -15.07 15.63
CA GLY A 90 20.44 -13.86 16.13
C GLY A 90 20.33 -13.75 17.66
N GLY A 91 20.74 -14.78 18.41
CA GLY A 91 20.62 -14.86 19.87
C GLY A 91 21.87 -14.49 20.68
N ALA A 92 22.97 -14.10 20.02
CA ALA A 92 24.26 -13.81 20.67
C ALA A 92 24.51 -12.32 20.98
N THR A 93 23.53 -11.44 20.72
CA THR A 93 23.61 -10.00 21.05
C THR A 93 22.26 -9.49 21.53
N ARG A 94 22.00 -9.59 22.83
CA ARG A 94 21.16 -8.68 23.62
C ARG A 94 21.64 -8.66 25.06
#